data_AF-A0A8J7GVM3-F1
#
_entry.id   AF-A0A8J7GVM3-F1
#
_cell.length_a   1.000
_cell.length_b   1.000
_cell.length_c   1.000
_cell.angle_alpha   90.00
_cell.angle_beta   90.00
_cell.angle_gamma   90.00
#
_symmetry.space_group_name_H-M   'P 1'
#
loop_
_entity.id
_entity.type
_entity.pdbx_description
1 polymer ?
#
loop_
_entity_poly.entity_id
_entity_poly.type
_entity_poly.pdbx_seq_one_letter_code
_entity_poly.pdbx_strand_id
1 'polypeptide(L)'
;MYGYLRSEKEYLNWLRSGLRRVWSKHPVKLGLLQHKRIRRKSISGKIIWHYQCESCGEYFKTSEVEVNHKNTVGTMTKENFGECAKRMLMVTENDLEILCKSCHGIVTYVERYGGDLRTARIAKKVITFGKLNSKEQVAKLQMAGIPLPSPNTEKARKEVVRQFLQKHL
;
A
#
# COMPACT_ATOMS: atom_id res chain seq x y z
N MET A 1 -24.73 -21.54 11.09
CA MET A 1 -23.78 -21.77 12.20
C MET A 1 -22.40 -22.01 11.60
N TYR A 2 -21.34 -21.29 12.00
CA TYR A 2 -19.99 -21.37 11.40
C TYR A 2 -18.99 -22.17 12.26
N GLY A 3 -19.45 -23.22 12.94
CA GLY A 3 -18.66 -23.94 13.94
C GLY A 3 -18.28 -23.04 15.12
N TYR A 4 -17.00 -23.00 15.50
CA TYR A 4 -16.48 -22.21 16.62
C TYR A 4 -16.44 -20.68 16.36
N LEU A 5 -16.72 -20.25 15.12
CA LEU A 5 -16.70 -18.84 14.73
C LEU A 5 -18.06 -18.19 14.99
N ARG A 6 -18.03 -16.99 15.60
CA ARG A 6 -19.21 -16.33 16.19
C ARG A 6 -19.98 -15.45 15.21
N SER A 7 -19.41 -15.16 14.05
CA SER A 7 -20.07 -14.36 13.01
C SER A 7 -19.61 -14.72 11.61
N GLU A 8 -20.41 -14.34 10.62
CA GLU A 8 -20.04 -14.47 9.20
C GLU A 8 -18.76 -13.70 8.87
N LYS A 9 -18.59 -12.51 9.46
CA LYS A 9 -17.38 -11.71 9.30
C LYS A 9 -16.14 -12.46 9.80
N GLU A 10 -16.23 -13.14 10.95
CA GLU A 10 -15.16 -13.97 11.48
C GLU A 10 -14.87 -15.16 10.52
N TYR A 11 -15.91 -15.81 9.99
CA TYR A 11 -15.77 -16.89 9.01
C TYR A 11 -15.10 -16.47 7.70
N LEU A 12 -15.54 -15.36 7.10
CA LEU A 12 -14.93 -14.80 5.89
C LEU A 12 -13.48 -14.35 6.13
N ASN A 13 -13.16 -13.82 7.31
CA ASN A 13 -11.78 -13.48 7.67
C ASN A 13 -10.89 -14.71 7.83
N TRP A 14 -11.42 -15.80 8.39
CA TRP A 14 -10.72 -17.08 8.47
C TRP A 14 -10.43 -17.65 7.08
N LEU A 15 -11.43 -17.68 6.19
CA LEU A 15 -11.27 -18.10 4.78
C LEU A 15 -10.22 -17.26 4.04
N ARG A 16 -10.31 -15.92 4.16
CA ARG A 16 -9.37 -14.99 3.52
C ARG A 16 -7.94 -15.20 4.02
N SER A 17 -7.78 -15.51 5.30
CA SER A 17 -6.47 -15.84 5.86
C SER A 17 -5.91 -17.15 5.27
N GLY A 18 -6.77 -18.14 5.01
CA GLY A 18 -6.41 -19.34 4.25
C GLY A 18 -5.90 -19.03 2.85
N LEU A 19 -6.66 -18.26 2.07
CA LEU A 19 -6.24 -17.84 0.73
C LEU A 19 -4.91 -17.06 0.74
N ARG A 20 -4.70 -16.17 1.72
CA ARG A 20 -3.43 -15.45 1.87
C ARG A 20 -2.23 -16.36 2.19
N ARG A 21 -2.44 -17.47 2.92
CA ARG A 21 -1.39 -18.48 3.14
C ARG A 21 -1.06 -19.23 1.86
N VAL A 22 -2.04 -19.48 0.99
CA VAL A 22 -1.78 -20.04 -0.35
C VAL A 22 -1.00 -19.02 -1.18
N TRP A 23 -1.45 -17.76 -1.19
CA TRP A 23 -0.79 -16.68 -1.93
C TRP A 23 0.66 -16.45 -1.52
N SER A 24 1.00 -16.58 -0.23
CA SER A 24 2.38 -16.39 0.23
C SER A 24 3.37 -17.38 -0.38
N LYS A 25 2.89 -18.55 -0.82
CA LYS A 25 3.66 -19.61 -1.47
C LYS A 25 3.29 -19.80 -2.95
N HIS A 26 2.55 -18.86 -3.53
CA HIS A 26 2.03 -19.02 -4.89
C HIS A 26 3.17 -19.07 -5.92
N PRO A 27 3.20 -20.07 -6.83
CA PRO A 27 4.32 -20.27 -7.74
C PRO A 27 4.57 -19.06 -8.64
N VAL A 28 3.52 -18.43 -9.18
CA VAL A 28 3.65 -17.23 -10.03
C VAL A 28 4.21 -16.03 -9.25
N LYS A 29 3.83 -15.89 -7.98
CA LYS A 29 4.36 -14.81 -7.12
C LYS A 29 5.85 -15.02 -6.85
N LEU A 30 6.23 -16.25 -6.50
CA LEU A 30 7.61 -16.60 -6.22
C LEU A 30 8.48 -16.55 -7.47
N GLY A 31 7.95 -16.99 -8.62
CA GLY A 31 8.56 -16.88 -9.95
C GLY A 31 8.86 -15.42 -10.30
N LEU A 32 7.86 -14.54 -10.21
CA LEU A 32 8.05 -13.10 -10.45
C LEU A 32 9.16 -12.50 -9.60
N LEU A 33 9.19 -12.80 -8.30
CA LEU A 33 10.26 -12.35 -7.40
C LEU A 33 11.61 -12.95 -7.82
N GLN A 34 11.66 -14.22 -8.18
CA GLN A 34 12.90 -14.85 -8.64
C GLN A 34 13.42 -14.23 -9.94
N HIS A 35 12.55 -13.85 -10.86
CA HIS A 35 12.91 -13.23 -12.14
C HIS A 35 13.30 -11.76 -12.00
N LYS A 36 12.63 -11.00 -11.14
CA LYS A 36 12.85 -9.55 -10.99
C LYS A 36 13.85 -9.15 -9.88
N ARG A 37 14.41 -10.10 -9.12
CA ARG A 37 15.42 -9.79 -8.10
C ARG A 37 16.73 -9.35 -8.72
N ILE A 38 17.37 -8.36 -8.12
CA ILE A 38 18.71 -7.90 -8.49
C ILE A 38 19.64 -7.84 -7.28
N ARG A 39 20.93 -8.07 -7.49
CA ARG A 39 21.95 -7.94 -6.43
C ARG A 39 22.40 -6.48 -6.34
N ARG A 40 22.23 -5.86 -5.16
CA ARG A 40 22.82 -4.55 -4.85
C ARG A 40 23.45 -4.54 -3.46
N LYS A 41 24.46 -3.69 -3.26
CA LYS A 41 25.03 -3.44 -1.94
C LYS A 41 23.99 -2.73 -1.07
N SER A 42 23.76 -3.25 0.14
CA SER A 42 23.01 -2.55 1.18
C SER A 42 23.83 -1.40 1.77
N ILE A 43 23.19 -0.58 2.60
CA ILE A 43 23.85 0.44 3.42
C ILE A 43 24.97 -0.17 4.30
N SER A 44 24.80 -1.41 4.75
CA SER A 44 25.81 -2.16 5.51
C SER A 44 26.91 -2.81 4.65
N GLY A 45 26.94 -2.53 3.34
CA GLY A 45 27.92 -3.09 2.40
C GLY A 45 27.64 -4.53 1.95
N LYS A 46 26.68 -5.24 2.58
CA LYS A 46 26.31 -6.62 2.22
C LYS A 46 25.54 -6.64 0.91
N ILE A 47 25.88 -7.58 0.02
CA ILE A 47 25.15 -7.74 -1.24
C ILE A 47 23.86 -8.52 -0.96
N ILE A 48 22.72 -7.83 -1.03
CA ILE A 48 21.39 -8.41 -0.80
C ILE A 48 20.49 -8.23 -2.03
N TRP A 49 19.43 -9.03 -2.08
CA TRP A 49 18.41 -8.91 -3.11
C TRP A 49 17.58 -7.64 -2.93
N HIS A 50 17.45 -6.90 -4.03
CA HIS A 50 16.55 -5.76 -4.16
C HIS A 50 15.59 -6.00 -5.33
N TYR A 51 14.53 -5.21 -5.35
CA TYR A 51 13.51 -5.20 -6.39
C TYR A 51 13.23 -3.76 -6.79
N GLN A 52 13.04 -3.55 -8.09
CA GLN A 52 12.60 -2.26 -8.61
C GLN A 52 11.09 -2.12 -8.41
N CYS A 53 10.65 -1.02 -7.82
CA CYS A 53 9.24 -0.68 -7.76
C CYS A 53 8.76 -0.26 -9.15
N GLU A 54 7.74 -0.92 -9.68
CA GLU A 54 7.21 -0.64 -11.02
C GLU A 54 6.49 0.71 -11.11
N SER A 55 6.08 1.28 -9.98
CA SER A 55 5.42 2.59 -9.94
C SER A 55 6.39 3.78 -9.83
N CYS A 56 7.48 3.65 -9.05
CA CYS A 56 8.40 4.77 -8.81
C CYS A 56 9.82 4.55 -9.33
N GLY A 57 10.14 3.38 -9.88
CA GLY A 57 11.46 3.06 -10.45
C GLY A 57 12.59 2.84 -9.44
N GLU A 58 12.37 3.15 -8.17
CA GLU A 58 13.37 2.99 -7.09
C GLU A 58 13.55 1.54 -6.64
N TYR A 59 14.70 1.25 -6.04
CA TYR A 59 15.07 -0.09 -5.60
C TYR A 59 14.92 -0.29 -4.09
N PHE A 60 14.29 -1.39 -3.70
CA PHE A 60 13.95 -1.69 -2.31
C PHE A 60 14.35 -3.11 -1.94
N LYS A 61 14.71 -3.36 -0.67
CA LYS A 61 14.95 -4.74 -0.18
C LYS A 61 13.65 -5.53 -0.16
N THR A 62 13.75 -6.86 -0.11
CA THR A 62 12.57 -7.76 -0.07
C THR A 62 11.51 -7.37 0.95
N SER A 63 11.91 -6.93 2.15
CA SER A 63 10.97 -6.57 3.23
C SER A 63 10.28 -5.21 3.04
N GLU A 64 10.60 -4.46 1.98
CA GLU A 64 10.06 -3.14 1.66
C GLU A 64 9.20 -3.14 0.39
N VAL A 65 9.02 -4.29 -0.25
CA VAL A 65 8.15 -4.47 -1.41
C VAL A 65 7.00 -5.43 -1.13
N GLU A 66 5.93 -5.27 -1.89
CA GLU A 66 4.79 -6.17 -1.97
C GLU A 66 4.59 -6.58 -3.43
N VAL A 67 4.16 -7.82 -3.66
CA VAL A 67 3.69 -8.25 -4.98
C VAL A 67 2.20 -7.92 -5.04
N ASN A 68 1.87 -6.91 -5.83
CA ASN A 68 0.53 -6.38 -6.01
C ASN A 68 -0.16 -7.06 -7.20
N HIS A 69 -1.48 -7.26 -7.08
CA HIS A 69 -2.33 -7.60 -8.21
C HIS A 69 -2.69 -6.31 -8.95
N LYS A 70 -2.38 -6.21 -10.25
CA LYS A 70 -2.73 -5.01 -11.05
C LYS A 70 -4.25 -4.81 -11.12
N ASN A 71 -4.99 -5.91 -11.17
CA ASN A 71 -6.44 -5.93 -11.06
C ASN A 71 -6.86 -6.23 -9.62
N THR A 72 -7.70 -5.38 -9.05
CA THR A 72 -8.12 -5.49 -7.65
C THR A 72 -8.86 -6.80 -7.37
N VAL A 73 -8.39 -7.54 -6.36
CA VAL A 73 -9.05 -8.78 -5.90
C VAL A 73 -10.42 -8.50 -5.26
N GLY A 74 -10.53 -7.38 -4.53
CA GLY A 74 -11.77 -6.89 -3.94
C GLY A 74 -12.10 -7.45 -2.55
N THR A 75 -13.23 -6.98 -1.99
CA THR A 75 -13.73 -7.44 -0.69
C THR A 75 -14.50 -8.74 -0.86
N MET A 76 -13.92 -9.81 -0.32
CA MET A 76 -14.59 -11.13 -0.27
C MET A 76 -15.82 -11.13 0.65
N THR A 77 -16.95 -11.54 0.06
CA THR A 77 -18.24 -11.92 0.67
C THR A 77 -18.49 -13.40 0.38
N LYS A 78 -19.62 -13.95 0.82
CA LYS A 78 -19.98 -15.34 0.49
C LYS A 78 -20.30 -15.51 -0.99
N GLU A 79 -21.01 -14.55 -1.55
CA GLU A 79 -21.54 -14.57 -2.91
C GLU A 79 -20.41 -14.47 -3.93
N ASN A 80 -19.38 -13.70 -3.62
CA ASN A 80 -18.25 -13.48 -4.54
C ASN A 80 -16.99 -14.30 -4.19
N PHE A 81 -17.06 -15.23 -3.23
CA PHE A 81 -15.88 -15.98 -2.76
C PHE A 81 -15.09 -16.62 -3.91
N GLY A 82 -15.79 -17.35 -4.79
CA GLY A 82 -15.17 -18.02 -5.94
C GLY A 82 -14.48 -17.04 -6.89
N GLU A 83 -15.09 -15.88 -7.12
CA GLU A 83 -14.53 -14.84 -7.97
C GLU A 83 -13.31 -14.17 -7.34
N CYS A 84 -13.35 -13.86 -6.03
CA CYS A 84 -12.18 -13.37 -5.31
C CYS A 84 -11.03 -14.40 -5.33
N ALA A 85 -11.33 -15.69 -5.17
CA ALA A 85 -10.32 -16.74 -5.25
C ALA A 85 -9.69 -16.82 -6.66
N LYS A 86 -10.49 -16.73 -7.72
CA LYS A 86 -10.01 -16.67 -9.11
C LYS A 86 -9.10 -15.48 -9.34
N ARG A 87 -9.55 -14.26 -9.01
CA ARG A 87 -8.73 -13.04 -9.17
C ARG A 87 -7.42 -13.08 -8.38
N MET A 88 -7.40 -13.77 -7.24
CA MET A 88 -6.22 -13.87 -6.39
C MET A 88 -5.23 -14.94 -6.86
N LEU A 89 -5.71 -16.08 -7.34
CA LEU A 89 -4.90 -17.29 -7.56
C LEU A 89 -4.77 -17.70 -9.04
N MET A 90 -5.74 -17.36 -9.90
CA MET A 90 -5.70 -17.66 -11.34
C MET A 90 -5.07 -16.49 -12.09
N VAL A 91 -3.79 -16.24 -11.81
CA VAL A 91 -3.02 -15.11 -12.32
C VAL A 91 -1.72 -15.55 -12.96
N THR A 92 -1.25 -14.78 -13.92
CA THR A 92 0.08 -14.88 -14.54
C THR A 92 1.00 -13.77 -14.00
N GLU A 93 2.29 -13.81 -14.34
CA GLU A 93 3.22 -12.74 -13.94
C GLU A 93 2.81 -11.38 -14.51
N ASN A 94 2.13 -11.35 -15.66
CA ASN A 94 1.67 -10.12 -16.29
C ASN A 94 0.54 -9.42 -15.50
N ASP A 95 -0.21 -10.18 -14.70
CA ASP A 95 -1.29 -9.67 -13.83
C ASP A 95 -0.75 -9.06 -12.53
N LEU A 96 0.56 -9.15 -12.31
CA LEU A 96 1.23 -8.76 -11.07
C LEU A 96 2.23 -7.65 -11.31
N GLU A 97 2.53 -6.89 -10.26
CA GLU A 97 3.57 -5.88 -10.24
C GLU A 97 4.26 -5.86 -8.87
N ILE A 98 5.54 -5.49 -8.84
CA ILE A 98 6.28 -5.28 -7.59
C ILE A 98 6.22 -3.81 -7.21
N LEU A 99 5.64 -3.51 -6.04
CA LEU A 99 5.50 -2.15 -5.53
C LEU A 99 6.20 -2.01 -4.18
N CYS A 100 6.85 -0.87 -3.96
CA CYS A 100 7.28 -0.53 -2.60
C CYS A 100 6.06 -0.28 -1.70
N LYS A 101 6.22 -0.43 -0.38
CA LYS A 101 5.12 -0.23 0.58
C LYS A 101 4.41 1.12 0.47
N SER A 102 5.12 2.18 0.06
CA SER A 102 4.54 3.50 -0.18
C SER A 102 3.59 3.48 -1.38
N CYS A 103 4.07 3.03 -2.55
CA CYS A 103 3.29 2.93 -3.78
C CYS A 103 2.11 1.95 -3.65
N HIS A 104 2.35 0.77 -3.07
CA HIS A 104 1.27 -0.18 -2.78
C HIS A 104 0.19 0.46 -1.89
N GLY A 105 0.60 1.22 -0.87
CA GLY A 105 -0.33 1.93 0.01
C GLY A 105 -1.13 3.05 -0.66
N ILE A 106 -0.70 3.56 -1.82
CA ILE A 106 -1.46 4.49 -2.68
C ILE A 106 -2.47 3.72 -3.51
N VAL A 107 -2.06 2.62 -4.16
CA VAL A 107 -2.95 1.74 -4.92
C VAL A 107 -4.10 1.25 -4.05
N THR A 108 -3.81 0.67 -2.88
CA THR A 108 -4.84 0.23 -1.92
C THR A 108 -5.79 1.34 -1.49
N TYR A 109 -5.33 2.60 -1.47
CA TYR A 109 -6.20 3.74 -1.13
C TYR A 109 -7.21 3.99 -2.24
N VAL A 110 -6.76 4.02 -3.50
CA VAL A 110 -7.63 4.16 -4.68
C VAL A 110 -8.63 3.02 -4.73
N GLU A 111 -8.19 1.78 -4.53
CA GLU A 111 -9.08 0.61 -4.55
C GLU A 111 -10.19 0.66 -3.50
N ARG A 112 -9.91 1.28 -2.34
CA ARG A 112 -10.85 1.35 -1.22
C ARG A 112 -11.81 2.54 -1.32
N TYR A 113 -11.31 3.69 -1.76
CA TYR A 113 -12.03 4.97 -1.68
C TYR A 113 -12.36 5.56 -3.05
N GLY A 114 -11.92 4.94 -4.14
CA GLY A 114 -11.98 5.48 -5.48
C GLY A 114 -11.01 6.65 -5.69
N GLY A 115 -11.21 7.35 -6.81
CA GLY A 115 -10.39 8.50 -7.22
C GLY A 115 -9.16 8.11 -8.03
N ASP A 116 -8.28 9.09 -8.25
CA ASP A 116 -7.06 8.92 -9.04
C ASP A 116 -5.80 8.77 -8.16
N LEU A 117 -4.70 8.32 -8.78
CA LEU A 117 -3.42 8.12 -8.08
C LEU A 117 -2.83 9.40 -7.49
N ARG A 118 -3.07 10.58 -8.10
CA ARG A 118 -2.56 11.86 -7.59
C ARG A 118 -3.29 12.24 -6.31
N THR A 119 -4.61 12.13 -6.28
CA THR A 119 -5.44 12.38 -5.09
C THR A 119 -5.07 11.41 -3.96
N ALA A 120 -4.86 10.13 -4.27
CA ALA A 120 -4.41 9.14 -3.30
C ALA A 120 -3.00 9.42 -2.77
N ARG A 121 -2.05 9.86 -3.62
CA ARG A 121 -0.71 10.30 -3.19
C ARG A 121 -0.80 11.45 -2.18
N ILE A 122 -1.63 12.46 -2.46
CA ILE A 122 -1.85 13.60 -1.55
C ILE A 122 -2.44 13.10 -0.23
N ALA A 123 -3.49 12.28 -0.28
CA ALA A 123 -4.13 11.73 0.92
C ALA A 123 -3.14 10.95 1.79
N LYS A 124 -2.30 10.11 1.19
CA LYS A 124 -1.27 9.34 1.92
C LYS A 124 -0.20 10.25 2.51
N LYS A 125 0.25 11.30 1.81
CA LYS A 125 1.18 12.31 2.35
C LYS A 125 0.57 13.05 3.54
N VAL A 126 -0.70 13.46 3.46
CA VAL A 126 -1.42 14.13 4.55
C VAL A 126 -1.60 13.21 5.76
N ILE A 127 -1.93 11.93 5.55
CA ILE A 127 -2.04 10.93 6.63
C ILE A 127 -0.68 10.76 7.32
N THR A 128 0.41 10.64 6.57
CA THR A 128 1.76 10.53 7.14
C THR A 128 2.16 11.77 7.92
N PHE A 129 1.87 12.97 7.40
CA PHE A 129 2.07 14.23 8.12
C PHE A 129 1.28 14.26 9.44
N GLY A 130 0.04 13.79 9.41
CA GLY A 130 -0.83 13.70 10.58
C GLY A 130 -0.34 12.83 11.73
N LYS A 131 0.55 11.87 11.45
CA LYS A 131 1.14 10.99 12.46
C LYS A 131 2.30 11.61 13.23
N LEU A 132 2.83 12.74 12.73
CA LEU A 132 3.87 13.51 13.42
C LEU A 132 3.27 14.22 14.63
N ASN A 133 4.10 14.48 15.64
CA ASN A 133 3.64 15.26 16.79
C ASN A 133 3.45 16.75 16.40
N SER A 134 2.75 17.52 17.24
CA SER A 134 2.42 18.92 16.94
C SER A 134 3.64 19.79 16.63
N LYS A 135 4.74 19.60 17.37
CA LYS A 135 6.00 20.35 17.18
C LYS A 135 6.62 20.07 15.83
N GLU A 136 6.68 18.79 15.43
CA GLU A 136 7.18 18.37 14.12
C GLU A 136 6.30 18.86 12.97
N GLN A 137 4.97 18.84 13.14
CA GLN A 137 4.04 19.37 12.14
C GLN A 137 4.30 20.86 11.90
N VAL A 138 4.40 21.65 12.97
CA VAL A 138 4.69 23.09 12.90
C VAL A 138 6.05 23.35 12.24
N ALA A 139 7.10 22.64 12.66
CA ALA A 139 8.43 22.79 12.09
C ALA A 139 8.44 22.50 10.58
N LYS A 140 7.77 21.44 10.13
CA LYS A 140 7.67 21.11 8.70
C LYS A 140 6.92 22.16 7.89
N LEU A 141 5.84 22.74 8.45
CA LEU A 141 5.11 23.82 7.79
C LEU A 141 5.99 25.07 7.63
N GLN A 142 6.69 25.46 8.69
CA GLN A 142 7.60 26.60 8.68
C GLN A 142 8.77 26.39 7.71
N MET A 143 9.40 25.21 7.71
CA MET A 143 10.46 24.85 6.76
C MET A 143 9.99 24.90 5.30
N ALA A 144 8.71 24.59 5.05
CA ALA A 144 8.11 24.65 3.72
C ALA A 144 7.60 26.06 3.34
N GLY A 145 7.76 27.07 4.21
CA GLY A 145 7.23 28.42 4.00
C GLY A 145 5.70 28.50 4.06
N ILE A 146 5.05 27.52 4.67
CA ILE A 146 3.59 27.43 4.77
C ILE A 146 3.14 28.10 6.08
N PRO A 147 2.29 29.14 6.04
CA PRO A 147 1.84 29.82 7.25
C PRO A 147 1.00 28.89 8.13
N LEU A 148 1.13 29.05 9.45
CA LEU A 148 0.33 28.29 10.40
C LEU A 148 -1.14 28.76 10.32
N PRO A 149 -2.10 27.82 10.29
CA PRO A 149 -3.51 28.18 10.27
C PRO A 149 -3.95 28.81 11.60
N SER A 150 -4.97 29.67 11.54
CA SER A 150 -5.70 30.17 12.70
C SER A 150 -7.16 29.68 12.61
N PRO A 151 -7.66 28.82 13.52
CA PRO A 151 -6.97 28.28 14.69
C PRO A 151 -5.94 27.18 14.34
N ASN A 152 -4.86 27.10 15.12
CA ASN A 152 -3.76 26.15 14.90
C ASN A 152 -4.09 24.74 15.43
N THR A 153 -5.10 24.11 14.83
CA THR A 153 -5.51 22.74 15.13
C THR A 153 -4.85 21.74 14.19
N GLU A 154 -4.75 20.47 14.62
CA GLU A 154 -4.24 19.39 13.76
C GLU A 154 -5.06 19.26 12.46
N LYS A 155 -6.40 19.37 12.57
CA LYS A 155 -7.29 19.35 11.41
C LYS A 155 -6.97 20.49 10.44
N ALA A 156 -6.78 21.71 10.94
CA ALA A 156 -6.45 22.85 10.11
C ALA A 156 -5.06 22.70 9.45
N ARG A 157 -4.06 22.20 10.18
CA ARG A 157 -2.72 21.94 9.61
C ARG A 157 -2.76 20.90 8.49
N LYS A 158 -3.52 19.80 8.67
CA LYS A 158 -3.72 18.79 7.62
C LYS A 158 -4.38 19.36 6.37
N GLU A 159 -5.33 20.26 6.54
CA GLU A 159 -6.04 20.90 5.43
C GLU A 159 -5.11 21.84 4.65
N VAL A 160 -4.32 22.66 5.33
CA VAL A 160 -3.33 23.52 4.67
C VAL A 160 -2.30 22.68 3.90
N VAL A 161 -1.80 21.57 4.47
CA VAL A 161 -0.91 20.65 3.75
C VAL A 161 -1.60 20.04 2.53
N ARG A 162 -2.88 19.66 2.63
CA ARG A 162 -3.64 19.13 1.51
C ARG A 162 -3.72 20.13 0.36
N GLN A 163 -4.10 21.38 0.65
CA GLN A 163 -4.21 22.45 -0.35
C GLN A 163 -2.87 22.77 -1.00
N PHE A 164 -1.79 22.82 -0.21
CA PHE A 164 -0.44 22.99 -0.72
C PHE A 164 -0.07 21.87 -1.70
N LEU A 165 -0.27 20.60 -1.30
CA LEU A 165 0.05 19.46 -2.15
C LEU A 165 -0.82 19.38 -3.41
N GLN A 166 -2.09 19.83 -3.37
CA GLN A 166 -2.94 19.90 -4.56
C GLN A 166 -2.40 20.86 -5.63
N LYS A 167 -1.71 21.92 -5.22
CA LYS A 167 -1.13 22.93 -6.13
C LYS A 167 0.25 22.53 -6.66
N HIS A 168 1.02 21.75 -5.89
CA HIS A 168 2.45 21.55 -6.13
C HIS A 168 2.88 20.09 -6.37
N LEU A 169 1.97 19.11 -6.32
CA LEU A 169 2.23 17.70 -6.63
C LEU A 169 1.66 17.34 -8.01
#